data_AF-A0A536RNN7-F1
#
_entry.id   AF-A0A536RNN7-F1
#
_cell.length_a   1.000
_cell.length_b   1.000
_cell.length_c   1.000
_cell.angle_alpha   90.00
_cell.angle_beta   90.00
_cell.angle_gamma   90.00
#
_symmetry.space_group_name_H-M   'P 1'
#
loop_
_entity.id
_entity.type
_entity.pdbx_description
1 polymer ?
#
loop_
_entity_poly.entity_id
_entity_poly.type
_entity_poly.pdbx_seq_one_letter_code
_entity_poly.pdbx_strand_id
1 'polypeptide(L)'
;MLPLCASALLMLRRRWFWTGALLVAAGAFRQSAAINVLLVGLAVFWLEPRDRRWHAAQVLTSGLLAGLVVGAGLIAFTGSLSGFWRWTIGTLIGYASANWTPFYVWQRAKDSVVPFVVDMAVIWIAAIALATRWRTLSVEVRLMVAWLALAIVGSLAGGHLSWHYFIQAMGPLAVLAGLAFDRFQLSRTVTAAAVAGVVIPAAAWWLFDMTADPLTYDFSPPGPQHVAVASYIAAHTSPSDRVFVWGDWPALYVESDRAMASRFPGFLRGFDRGSSLPPNNWDTSPDVWPLLEADLGANPPVLIVDTSAADWSDFSMYPMKNYPALYGIVAFGYHRVATIEGVVIYARNG
;
A
#
# COMPACT_ATOMS: atom_id res chain seq x y z
N MET A 1 -5.01 4.72 6.41
CA MET A 1 -5.11 4.46 7.86
C MET A 1 -6.02 5.41 8.61
N LEU A 2 -6.15 6.67 8.20
CA LEU A 2 -7.00 7.67 8.89
C LEU A 2 -8.44 7.18 9.16
N PRO A 3 -9.19 6.59 8.20
CA PRO A 3 -10.53 6.09 8.48
C PRO A 3 -10.58 5.00 9.55
N LEU A 4 -9.56 4.12 9.60
CA LEU A 4 -9.46 3.05 10.58
C LEU A 4 -9.20 3.57 12.00
N CYS A 5 -8.31 4.55 12.13
CA CYS A 5 -8.04 5.19 13.43
C CYS A 5 -9.27 5.99 13.90
N ALA A 6 -9.92 6.71 12.99
CA ALA A 6 -11.14 7.44 13.28
C ALA A 6 -12.30 6.51 13.67
N SER A 7 -12.44 5.34 13.04
CA SER A 7 -13.45 4.35 13.44
C SER A 7 -13.20 3.85 14.87
N ALA A 8 -11.94 3.62 15.26
CA ALA A 8 -11.58 3.23 16.63
C ALA A 8 -11.88 4.35 17.66
N LEU A 9 -11.59 5.62 17.32
CA LEU A 9 -11.94 6.75 18.18
C LEU A 9 -13.46 6.89 18.37
N LEU A 10 -14.23 6.78 17.28
CA LEU A 10 -15.68 6.87 17.33
C LEU A 10 -16.31 5.68 18.06
N MET A 11 -15.69 4.50 17.97
CA MET A 11 -16.04 3.30 18.73
C MET A 11 -15.91 3.55 20.23
N LEU A 12 -14.79 4.12 20.69
CA LEU A 12 -14.60 4.48 22.10
C LEU A 12 -15.62 5.53 22.57
N ARG A 13 -16.04 6.43 21.67
CA ARG A 13 -17.11 7.42 21.91
C ARG A 13 -18.52 6.86 21.70
N ARG A 14 -18.67 5.56 21.45
CA ARG A 14 -19.95 4.86 21.23
C ARG A 14 -20.79 5.46 20.09
N ARG A 15 -20.14 6.06 19.09
CA ARG A 15 -20.77 6.62 17.88
C ARG A 15 -20.87 5.53 16.81
N TRP A 16 -21.63 4.48 17.12
CA TRP A 16 -21.66 3.20 16.38
C TRP A 16 -21.94 3.33 14.88
N PHE A 17 -22.84 4.22 14.47
CA PHE A 17 -23.15 4.46 13.06
C PHE A 17 -21.90 4.89 12.29
N TRP A 18 -21.21 5.91 12.80
CA TRP A 18 -20.00 6.44 12.17
C TRP A 18 -18.82 5.50 12.30
N THR A 19 -18.73 4.71 13.38
CA THR A 19 -17.78 3.59 13.48
C THR A 19 -17.94 2.62 12.31
N GLY A 20 -19.18 2.21 12.00
CA GLY A 20 -19.48 1.33 10.88
C GLY A 20 -19.12 1.95 9.54
N ALA A 21 -19.59 3.18 9.28
CA ALA A 21 -19.35 3.87 8.01
C ALA A 21 -17.84 4.05 7.72
N LEU A 22 -17.06 4.48 8.71
CA LEU A 22 -15.61 4.66 8.55
C LEU A 22 -14.85 3.34 8.45
N LEU A 23 -15.37 2.25 9.03
CA LEU A 23 -14.77 0.93 8.86
C LEU A 23 -14.92 0.41 7.42
N VAL A 24 -16.05 0.70 6.76
CA VAL A 24 -16.21 0.42 5.32
C VAL A 24 -15.21 1.24 4.51
N ALA A 25 -15.10 2.55 4.79
CA ALA A 25 -14.10 3.39 4.12
C ALA A 25 -12.68 2.84 4.32
N ALA A 26 -12.33 2.44 5.55
CA ALA A 26 -11.03 1.83 5.84
C ALA A 26 -10.79 0.55 5.01
N GLY A 27 -11.79 -0.33 4.92
CA GLY A 27 -11.73 -1.57 4.13
C GLY A 27 -11.57 -1.31 2.63
N ALA A 28 -12.19 -0.25 2.11
CA ALA A 28 -12.06 0.14 0.70
C ALA A 28 -10.64 0.61 0.34
N PHE A 29 -9.93 1.28 1.26
CA PHE A 29 -8.51 1.62 1.07
C PHE A 29 -7.57 0.45 1.34
N ARG A 30 -7.91 -0.42 2.31
CA ARG A 30 -7.10 -1.58 2.67
C ARG A 30 -7.97 -2.69 3.23
N GLN A 31 -8.10 -3.78 2.47
CA GLN A 31 -9.00 -4.90 2.81
C GLN A 31 -8.67 -5.57 4.15
N SER A 32 -7.39 -5.63 4.52
CA SER A 32 -6.98 -6.19 5.82
C SER A 32 -7.48 -5.38 7.01
N ALA A 33 -8.01 -4.17 6.81
CA ALA A 33 -8.71 -3.41 7.85
C ALA A 33 -10.04 -4.05 8.25
N ALA A 34 -10.62 -4.92 7.41
CA ALA A 34 -11.88 -5.61 7.70
C ALA A 34 -11.82 -6.46 8.98
N ILE A 35 -10.63 -6.92 9.39
CA ILE A 35 -10.44 -7.65 10.65
C ILE A 35 -10.87 -6.82 11.88
N ASN A 36 -10.90 -5.48 11.79
CA ASN A 36 -11.37 -4.61 12.86
C ASN A 36 -12.89 -4.72 13.10
N VAL A 37 -13.66 -5.43 12.27
CA VAL A 37 -15.05 -5.80 12.62
C VAL A 37 -15.07 -6.60 13.93
N LEU A 38 -14.07 -7.46 14.17
CA LEU A 38 -13.93 -8.21 15.43
C LEU A 38 -13.70 -7.27 16.62
N LEU A 39 -12.87 -6.23 16.44
CA LEU A 39 -12.61 -5.21 17.46
C LEU A 39 -13.91 -4.49 17.84
N VAL A 40 -14.69 -4.07 16.84
CA VAL A 40 -15.94 -3.35 17.10
C VAL A 40 -16.98 -4.27 17.76
N GLY A 41 -17.03 -5.55 17.39
CA GLY A 41 -17.84 -6.56 18.08
C GLY A 41 -17.48 -6.69 19.57
N LEU A 42 -16.18 -6.78 19.88
CA LEU A 42 -15.69 -6.75 21.27
C LEU A 42 -16.06 -5.45 21.98
N ALA A 43 -15.97 -4.31 21.30
CA ALA A 43 -16.31 -3.02 21.87
C ALA A 43 -17.80 -2.88 22.19
N VAL A 44 -18.70 -3.32 21.31
CA VAL A 44 -20.14 -3.37 21.61
C VAL A 44 -20.37 -4.26 22.83
N PHE A 45 -19.73 -5.42 22.90
CA PHE A 45 -19.90 -6.32 24.04
C PHE A 45 -19.35 -5.74 25.35
N TRP A 46 -18.17 -5.09 25.35
CA TRP A 46 -17.55 -4.60 26.59
C TRP A 46 -17.97 -3.19 27.00
N LEU A 47 -18.29 -2.29 26.06
CA LEU A 47 -18.66 -0.89 26.38
C LEU A 47 -20.16 -0.72 26.61
N GLU A 48 -21.02 -1.51 25.95
CA GLU A 48 -22.46 -1.37 26.09
C GLU A 48 -23.07 -2.29 27.17
N PRO A 49 -23.98 -1.75 27.99
CA PRO A 49 -24.87 -2.53 28.85
C PRO A 49 -25.62 -3.62 28.06
N ARG A 50 -25.92 -4.74 28.72
CA ARG A 50 -26.53 -5.92 28.08
C ARG A 50 -27.81 -5.61 27.30
N ASP A 51 -28.64 -4.73 27.84
CA ASP A 51 -29.90 -4.25 27.26
C ASP A 51 -29.71 -3.38 26.00
N ARG A 52 -28.58 -2.68 25.87
CA ARG A 52 -28.31 -1.77 24.74
C ARG A 52 -27.46 -2.38 23.63
N ARG A 53 -26.84 -3.54 23.87
CA ARG A 53 -25.95 -4.21 22.89
C ARG A 53 -26.64 -4.45 21.54
N TRP A 54 -27.89 -4.90 21.56
CA TRP A 54 -28.65 -5.15 20.32
C TRP A 54 -28.91 -3.88 19.54
N HIS A 55 -29.33 -2.80 20.21
CA HIS A 55 -29.52 -1.51 19.57
C HIS A 55 -28.19 -0.95 19.02
N ALA A 56 -27.11 -1.03 19.79
CA ALA A 56 -25.78 -0.61 19.32
C ALA A 56 -25.32 -1.41 18.10
N ALA A 57 -25.53 -2.73 18.08
CA ALA A 57 -25.25 -3.58 16.93
C ALA A 57 -26.10 -3.19 15.71
N GLN A 58 -27.40 -2.92 15.88
CA GLN A 58 -28.26 -2.44 14.79
C GLN A 58 -27.77 -1.10 14.22
N VAL A 59 -27.44 -0.14 15.08
CA VAL A 59 -26.92 1.18 14.67
C VAL A 59 -25.58 1.02 13.95
N LEU A 60 -24.68 0.16 14.45
CA LEU A 60 -23.43 -0.18 13.77
C LEU A 60 -23.68 -0.78 12.39
N THR A 61 -24.55 -1.78 12.30
CA THR A 61 -24.90 -2.44 11.04
C THR A 61 -25.52 -1.47 10.05
N SER A 62 -26.38 -0.54 10.51
CA SER A 62 -26.92 0.51 9.65
C SER A 62 -25.83 1.42 9.09
N GLY A 63 -24.80 1.73 9.89
CA GLY A 63 -23.62 2.48 9.44
C GLY A 63 -22.76 1.72 8.43
N LEU A 64 -22.56 0.41 8.64
CA LEU A 64 -21.88 -0.46 7.67
C LEU A 64 -22.64 -0.52 6.35
N LEU A 65 -23.96 -0.75 6.39
CA LEU A 65 -24.80 -0.82 5.20
C LEU A 65 -24.85 0.52 4.46
N ALA A 66 -25.02 1.63 5.18
CA ALA A 66 -24.97 2.97 4.60
C ALA A 66 -23.61 3.24 3.94
N GLY A 67 -22.51 2.90 4.60
CA GLY A 67 -21.16 3.02 4.05
C GLY A 67 -20.96 2.18 2.78
N LEU A 68 -21.47 0.95 2.75
CA LEU A 68 -21.40 0.07 1.58
C LEU A 68 -22.24 0.62 0.42
N VAL A 69 -23.47 1.05 0.67
CA VAL A 69 -24.35 1.61 -0.37
C VAL A 69 -23.78 2.90 -0.94
N VAL A 70 -23.35 3.83 -0.07
CA VAL A 70 -22.75 5.09 -0.51
C VAL A 70 -21.43 4.84 -1.23
N GLY A 71 -20.56 3.98 -0.70
CA GLY A 71 -19.28 3.64 -1.33
C GLY A 71 -19.45 2.98 -2.69
N ALA A 72 -20.35 1.98 -2.80
CA ALA A 72 -20.67 1.33 -4.07
C ALA A 72 -21.29 2.32 -5.07
N GLY A 73 -22.18 3.20 -4.59
CA GLY A 73 -22.74 4.28 -5.40
C GLY A 73 -21.64 5.20 -5.95
N LEU A 74 -20.76 5.72 -5.10
CA LEU A 74 -19.65 6.58 -5.51
C LEU A 74 -18.77 5.90 -6.56
N ILE A 75 -18.36 4.65 -6.34
CA ILE A 75 -17.55 3.89 -7.30
C ILE A 75 -18.29 3.69 -8.62
N ALA A 76 -19.58 3.38 -8.58
CA ALA A 76 -20.40 3.23 -9.78
C ALA A 76 -20.57 4.55 -10.55
N PHE A 77 -20.66 5.69 -9.85
CA PHE A 77 -20.78 7.01 -10.47
C PHE A 77 -19.45 7.53 -11.04
N THR A 78 -18.31 7.24 -10.39
CA THR A 78 -17.00 7.78 -10.80
C THR A 78 -16.18 6.84 -11.67
N GLY A 79 -16.61 5.59 -11.85
CA GLY A 79 -15.83 4.59 -12.56
C GLY A 79 -16.62 3.32 -12.84
N SER A 80 -16.16 2.20 -12.29
CA SER A 80 -16.76 0.89 -12.55
C SER A 80 -16.79 0.05 -11.28
N LEU A 81 -18.00 -0.27 -10.81
CA LEU A 81 -18.17 -1.15 -9.66
C LEU A 81 -17.71 -2.58 -9.98
N SER A 82 -17.96 -3.07 -11.20
CA SER A 82 -17.45 -4.37 -11.65
C SER A 82 -15.93 -4.37 -11.79
N GLY A 83 -15.35 -3.27 -12.30
CA GLY A 83 -13.90 -3.06 -12.36
C GLY A 83 -13.28 -3.05 -10.97
N PHE A 84 -13.84 -2.29 -10.02
CA PHE A 84 -13.39 -2.29 -8.62
C PHE A 84 -13.44 -3.70 -8.04
N TRP A 85 -14.55 -4.43 -8.20
CA TRP A 85 -14.64 -5.80 -7.70
C TRP A 85 -13.58 -6.71 -8.33
N ARG A 86 -13.42 -6.67 -9.67
CA ARG A 86 -12.44 -7.48 -10.40
C ARG A 86 -11.01 -7.19 -9.93
N TRP A 87 -10.58 -5.93 -9.98
CA TRP A 87 -9.19 -5.53 -9.77
C TRP A 87 -8.82 -5.49 -8.28
N THR A 88 -9.73 -5.04 -7.43
CA THR A 88 -9.46 -4.91 -6.00
C THR A 88 -9.79 -6.19 -5.24
N ILE A 89 -10.91 -6.87 -5.49
CA ILE A 89 -11.29 -8.07 -4.70
C ILE A 89 -10.89 -9.36 -5.42
N GLY A 90 -11.39 -9.58 -6.64
CA GLY A 90 -11.24 -10.84 -7.36
C GLY A 90 -9.80 -11.22 -7.65
N THR A 91 -8.99 -10.25 -8.09
CA THR A 91 -7.58 -10.53 -8.45
C THR A 91 -6.71 -10.81 -7.23
N LEU A 92 -6.95 -10.11 -6.12
CA LEU A 92 -6.17 -10.26 -4.89
C LEU A 92 -6.39 -11.62 -4.20
N ILE A 93 -7.59 -12.22 -4.34
CA ILE A 93 -7.87 -13.56 -3.79
C ILE A 93 -6.99 -14.64 -4.45
N GLY A 94 -6.79 -14.58 -5.76
CA GLY A 94 -5.91 -15.54 -6.47
C GLY A 94 -4.44 -15.34 -6.11
N TYR A 95 -4.01 -14.08 -6.01
CA TYR A 95 -2.64 -13.67 -5.72
C TYR A 95 -2.16 -14.04 -4.31
N ALA A 96 -3.02 -13.96 -3.30
CA ALA A 96 -2.64 -14.20 -1.90
C ALA A 96 -2.16 -15.63 -1.60
N SER A 97 -2.52 -16.62 -2.43
CA SER A 97 -2.24 -18.04 -2.19
C SER A 97 -0.74 -18.40 -2.28
N ALA A 98 0.02 -17.75 -3.15
CA ALA A 98 1.45 -18.03 -3.37
C ALA A 98 2.38 -17.32 -2.37
N ASN A 99 1.89 -16.31 -1.64
CA ASN A 99 2.73 -15.48 -0.78
C ASN A 99 3.19 -16.16 0.51
N TRP A 100 2.54 -17.26 0.89
CA TRP A 100 2.81 -18.00 2.12
C TRP A 100 3.85 -19.10 1.99
N THR A 101 4.52 -19.22 0.83
CA THR A 101 5.63 -20.17 0.68
C THR A 101 6.76 -19.82 1.66
N PRO A 102 7.23 -20.76 2.52
CA PRO A 102 8.13 -20.46 3.64
C PRO A 102 9.41 -19.72 3.27
N PHE A 103 10.03 -20.05 2.12
CA PHE A 103 11.24 -19.38 1.65
C PHE A 103 11.01 -17.87 1.43
N TYR A 104 9.95 -17.50 0.71
CA TYR A 104 9.62 -16.10 0.45
C TYR A 104 9.18 -15.36 1.71
N VAL A 105 8.46 -16.04 2.62
CA VAL A 105 8.08 -15.45 3.91
C VAL A 105 9.31 -15.06 4.72
N TRP A 106 10.33 -15.93 4.81
CA TRP A 106 11.57 -15.60 5.53
C TRP A 106 12.32 -14.44 4.88
N GLN A 107 12.50 -14.46 3.56
CA GLN A 107 13.19 -13.38 2.84
C GLN A 107 12.52 -12.02 3.11
N ARG A 108 11.18 -11.95 3.07
CA ARG A 108 10.45 -10.70 3.32
C ARG A 108 10.46 -10.31 4.81
N ALA A 109 10.41 -11.29 5.71
CA ALA A 109 10.40 -11.04 7.15
C ALA A 109 11.72 -10.41 7.63
N LYS A 110 12.88 -10.88 7.16
CA LYS A 110 14.17 -10.29 7.58
C LYS A 110 14.31 -8.82 7.18
N ASP A 111 13.78 -8.43 6.03
CA ASP A 111 13.97 -7.08 5.48
C ASP A 111 12.91 -6.09 5.98
N SER A 112 11.81 -6.57 6.56
CA SER A 112 10.69 -5.70 7.00
C SER A 112 10.29 -5.88 8.46
N VAL A 113 10.17 -7.12 8.95
CA VAL A 113 9.73 -7.40 10.33
C VAL A 113 10.83 -7.10 11.33
N VAL A 114 12.09 -7.48 11.00
CA VAL A 114 13.22 -7.27 11.92
C VAL A 114 13.46 -5.78 12.16
N PRO A 115 13.60 -4.90 11.14
CA PRO A 115 13.72 -3.46 11.37
C PRO A 115 12.53 -2.91 12.15
N PHE A 116 11.30 -3.29 11.80
CA PHE A 116 10.09 -2.85 12.50
C PHE A 116 10.08 -3.19 14.00
N VAL A 117 10.55 -4.38 14.38
CA VAL A 117 10.62 -4.78 15.80
C VAL A 117 11.80 -4.14 16.51
N VAL A 118 12.97 -4.09 15.88
CA VAL A 118 14.21 -3.56 16.48
C VAL A 118 14.15 -2.04 16.63
N ASP A 119 13.80 -1.32 15.57
CA ASP A 119 13.77 0.15 15.58
C ASP A 119 12.65 0.70 16.45
N MET A 120 11.59 -0.09 16.67
CA MET A 120 10.49 0.25 17.56
C MET A 120 10.53 -0.54 18.88
N ALA A 121 11.67 -1.12 19.25
CA ALA A 121 11.78 -2.02 20.40
C ALA A 121 11.28 -1.38 21.71
N VAL A 122 11.62 -0.11 21.96
CA VAL A 122 11.15 0.63 23.15
C VAL A 122 9.61 0.70 23.19
N ILE A 123 8.99 0.96 22.05
CA ILE A 123 7.54 1.10 21.91
C ILE A 123 6.86 -0.27 22.08
N TRP A 124 7.44 -1.33 21.51
CA TRP A 124 7.00 -2.71 21.70
C TRP A 124 7.09 -3.14 23.17
N ILE A 125 8.23 -2.91 23.82
CA ILE A 125 8.44 -3.23 25.24
C ILE A 125 7.41 -2.49 26.10
N ALA A 126 7.18 -1.21 25.86
CA ALA A 126 6.20 -0.40 26.59
C ALA A 126 4.77 -0.95 26.42
N ALA A 127 4.37 -1.24 25.18
CA ALA A 127 3.04 -1.79 24.88
C ALA A 127 2.84 -3.19 25.52
N ILE A 128 3.84 -4.07 25.44
CA ILE A 128 3.81 -5.40 26.06
C ILE A 128 3.77 -5.30 27.58
N ALA A 129 4.59 -4.42 28.18
CA ALA A 129 4.61 -4.19 29.62
C ALA A 129 3.23 -3.74 30.14
N LEU A 130 2.52 -2.88 29.40
CA LEU A 130 1.15 -2.51 29.73
C LEU A 130 0.16 -3.68 29.53
N ALA A 131 0.26 -4.39 28.40
CA ALA A 131 -0.63 -5.49 28.06
C ALA A 131 -0.56 -6.66 29.07
N THR A 132 0.62 -6.97 29.62
CA THR A 132 0.79 -8.01 30.67
C THR A 132 0.02 -7.70 31.95
N ARG A 133 -0.37 -6.44 32.18
CA ARG A 133 -1.21 -6.00 33.30
C ARG A 133 -2.72 -6.09 33.00
N TRP A 134 -3.12 -6.89 32.00
CA TRP A 134 -4.47 -7.04 31.46
C TRP A 134 -5.62 -6.92 32.47
N ARG A 135 -5.54 -7.64 33.59
CA ARG A 135 -6.59 -7.66 34.63
C ARG A 135 -6.84 -6.30 35.27
N THR A 136 -5.84 -5.43 35.29
CA THR A 136 -5.91 -4.07 35.87
C THR A 136 -6.25 -3.00 34.84
N LEU A 137 -6.35 -3.36 33.57
CA LEU A 137 -6.65 -2.41 32.50
C LEU A 137 -8.14 -2.09 32.47
N SER A 138 -8.48 -0.83 32.17
CA SER A 138 -9.85 -0.44 31.81
C SER A 138 -10.27 -1.13 30.51
N VAL A 139 -11.58 -1.14 30.23
CA VAL A 139 -12.09 -1.74 28.99
C VAL A 139 -11.51 -1.06 27.75
N GLU A 140 -11.38 0.26 27.76
CA GLU A 140 -10.84 1.06 26.67
C GLU A 140 -9.40 0.65 26.34
N VAL A 141 -8.55 0.46 27.36
CA VAL A 141 -7.16 0.04 27.15
C VAL A 141 -7.09 -1.42 26.69
N ARG A 142 -7.96 -2.31 27.20
CA ARG A 142 -8.08 -3.68 26.68
C ARG A 142 -8.47 -3.71 25.20
N LEU A 143 -9.34 -2.80 24.77
CA LEU A 143 -9.67 -2.63 23.35
C LEU A 143 -8.46 -2.15 22.54
N MET A 144 -7.57 -1.31 23.08
CA MET A 144 -6.34 -0.92 22.37
C MET A 144 -5.36 -2.09 22.22
N VAL A 145 -5.24 -2.96 23.24
CA VAL A 145 -4.47 -4.21 23.14
C VAL A 145 -5.07 -5.15 22.10
N ALA A 146 -6.39 -5.34 22.12
CA ALA A 146 -7.09 -6.13 21.10
C ALA A 146 -6.92 -5.53 19.69
N TRP A 147 -6.95 -4.21 19.57
CA TRP A 147 -6.71 -3.51 18.31
C TRP A 147 -5.29 -3.75 17.81
N LEU A 148 -4.27 -3.69 18.67
CA LEU A 148 -2.90 -4.02 18.29
C LEU A 148 -2.79 -5.47 17.76
N ALA A 149 -3.37 -6.43 18.48
CA ALA A 149 -3.34 -7.84 18.06
C ALA A 149 -4.01 -8.05 16.69
N LEU A 150 -5.21 -7.50 16.50
CA LEU A 150 -5.93 -7.59 15.23
C LEU A 150 -5.22 -6.83 14.10
N ALA A 151 -4.59 -5.69 14.41
CA ALA A 151 -3.81 -4.93 13.44
C ALA A 151 -2.56 -5.70 12.98
N ILE A 152 -1.91 -6.45 13.87
CA ILE A 152 -0.81 -7.35 13.49
C ILE A 152 -1.33 -8.48 12.62
N VAL A 153 -2.41 -9.17 13.01
CA VAL A 153 -3.00 -10.23 12.16
C VAL A 153 -3.39 -9.68 10.78
N GLY A 154 -4.00 -8.50 10.72
CA GLY A 154 -4.33 -7.83 9.45
C GLY A 154 -3.08 -7.47 8.64
N SER A 155 -1.99 -7.05 9.28
CA SER A 155 -0.73 -6.76 8.60
C SER A 155 -0.09 -8.01 7.99
N LEU A 156 -0.27 -9.16 8.63
CA LEU A 156 0.27 -10.45 8.20
C LEU A 156 -0.60 -11.17 7.17
N ALA A 157 -1.91 -10.89 7.12
CA ALA A 157 -2.89 -11.68 6.36
C ALA A 157 -2.56 -11.90 4.87
N GLY A 158 -1.84 -10.96 4.23
CA GLY A 158 -1.47 -11.05 2.81
C GLY A 158 -0.16 -11.81 2.51
N GLY A 159 0.65 -12.17 3.52
CA GLY A 159 1.92 -12.89 3.32
C GLY A 159 3.06 -12.09 2.66
N HIS A 160 2.81 -10.84 2.24
CA HIS A 160 3.83 -9.96 1.64
C HIS A 160 4.83 -9.39 2.63
N LEU A 161 4.42 -9.19 3.88
CA LEU A 161 5.27 -8.69 4.97
C LEU A 161 6.06 -7.40 4.68
N SER A 162 5.68 -6.59 3.67
CA SER A 162 6.35 -5.32 3.38
C SER A 162 6.23 -4.35 4.56
N TRP A 163 7.30 -3.59 4.84
CA TRP A 163 7.38 -2.66 5.99
C TRP A 163 6.15 -1.73 6.10
N HIS A 164 5.67 -1.18 4.99
CA HIS A 164 4.52 -0.27 4.97
C HIS A 164 3.18 -0.96 5.33
N TYR A 165 3.10 -2.29 5.34
CA TYR A 165 1.90 -2.99 5.81
C TYR A 165 1.77 -2.90 7.33
N PHE A 166 2.84 -2.74 8.09
CA PHE A 166 2.78 -2.59 9.54
C PHE A 166 2.21 -1.24 10.00
N ILE A 167 1.94 -0.31 9.08
CA ILE A 167 1.25 0.96 9.38
C ILE A 167 -0.13 0.77 10.03
N GLN A 168 -0.76 -0.40 9.84
CA GLN A 168 -2.02 -0.73 10.52
C GLN A 168 -1.83 -0.90 12.04
N ALA A 169 -0.66 -1.36 12.48
CA ALA A 169 -0.33 -1.56 13.90
C ALA A 169 0.21 -0.29 14.58
N MET A 170 0.69 0.70 13.82
CA MET A 170 1.31 1.90 14.37
C MET A 170 0.39 2.69 15.31
N GLY A 171 -0.89 2.86 14.94
CA GLY A 171 -1.89 3.57 15.75
C GLY A 171 -2.06 2.98 17.17
N PRO A 172 -2.49 1.71 17.31
CA PRO A 172 -2.65 1.11 18.63
C PRO A 172 -1.32 0.96 19.38
N LEU A 173 -0.21 0.71 18.68
CA LEU A 173 1.11 0.59 19.30
C LEU A 173 1.55 1.91 19.95
N ALA A 174 1.39 3.03 19.26
CA ALA A 174 1.70 4.36 19.78
C ALA A 174 0.83 4.72 21.01
N VAL A 175 -0.47 4.43 20.96
CA VAL A 175 -1.38 4.67 22.09
C VAL A 175 -0.98 3.85 23.31
N LEU A 176 -0.71 2.56 23.14
CA LEU A 176 -0.32 1.69 24.26
C LEU A 176 1.02 2.08 24.87
N ALA A 177 2.00 2.44 24.04
CA ALA A 177 3.28 2.93 24.54
C ALA A 177 3.14 4.26 25.30
N GLY A 178 2.36 5.21 24.77
CA GLY A 178 2.07 6.48 25.47
C GLY A 178 1.42 6.26 26.83
N LEU A 179 0.41 5.39 26.91
CA LEU A 179 -0.23 5.01 28.17
C LEU A 179 0.72 4.29 29.14
N ALA A 180 1.66 3.49 28.62
CA ALA A 180 2.66 2.83 29.44
C ALA A 180 3.63 3.84 30.06
N PHE A 181 4.11 4.82 29.29
CA PHE A 181 5.01 5.86 29.80
C PHE A 181 4.35 6.80 30.81
N ASP A 182 3.06 7.07 30.65
CA ASP A 182 2.28 7.81 31.65
C ASP A 182 2.10 7.02 32.96
N ARG A 183 1.81 5.71 32.83
CA ARG A 183 1.51 4.85 33.98
C ARG A 183 2.74 4.43 34.78
N PHE A 184 3.87 4.17 34.12
CA PHE A 184 5.07 3.63 34.77
C PHE A 184 6.05 4.75 35.13
N GLN A 185 6.34 4.86 36.43
CA GLN A 185 7.39 5.75 36.92
C GLN A 185 8.76 5.10 36.70
N LEU A 186 9.48 5.58 35.70
CA LEU A 186 10.80 5.07 35.32
C LEU A 186 11.91 5.85 36.05
N SER A 187 13.02 5.18 36.34
CA SER A 187 14.22 5.89 36.82
C SER A 187 14.78 6.77 35.72
N ARG A 188 15.52 7.84 36.08
CA ARG A 188 16.13 8.75 35.10
C ARG A 188 16.96 8.02 34.04
N THR A 189 17.71 6.99 34.44
CA THR A 189 18.53 6.20 33.53
C THR A 189 17.67 5.43 32.52
N VAL A 190 16.58 4.81 32.97
CA VAL A 190 15.67 4.06 32.08
C VAL A 190 14.91 5.03 31.16
N THR A 191 14.49 6.19 31.66
CA THR A 191 13.89 7.24 30.83
C THR A 191 14.86 7.71 29.75
N ALA A 192 16.11 8.01 30.10
CA ALA A 192 17.12 8.43 29.14
C ALA A 192 17.38 7.36 28.07
N ALA A 193 17.47 6.09 28.48
CA ALA A 193 17.62 4.96 27.54
C ALA A 193 16.39 4.80 26.62
N ALA A 194 15.17 4.94 27.15
CA ALA A 194 13.94 4.88 26.37
C ALA A 194 13.85 6.03 25.35
N VAL A 195 14.18 7.26 25.77
CA VAL A 195 14.24 8.42 24.87
C VAL A 195 15.29 8.19 23.78
N ALA A 196 16.50 7.77 24.14
CA ALA A 196 17.54 7.48 23.15
C ALA A 196 17.11 6.38 22.17
N GLY A 197 16.49 5.30 22.66
CA GLY A 197 15.99 4.21 21.83
C GLY A 197 14.77 4.55 20.96
N VAL A 198 14.14 5.72 21.15
CA VAL A 198 13.13 6.26 20.23
C VAL A 198 13.74 7.29 19.28
N VAL A 199 14.55 8.21 19.80
CA VAL A 199 15.10 9.34 19.04
C VAL A 199 16.18 8.88 18.05
N ILE A 200 17.06 7.96 18.43
CA ILE A 200 18.17 7.52 17.56
C ILE A 200 17.63 6.84 16.29
N PRO A 201 16.75 5.82 16.35
CA PRO A 201 16.21 5.20 15.14
C PRO A 201 15.40 6.19 14.32
N ALA A 202 14.57 7.03 14.95
CA ALA A 202 13.78 8.03 14.25
C ALA A 202 14.67 9.04 13.50
N ALA A 203 15.74 9.54 14.13
CA ALA A 203 16.67 10.46 13.50
C ALA A 203 17.49 9.80 12.38
N ALA A 204 17.87 8.52 12.55
CA ALA A 204 18.58 7.76 11.52
C ALA A 204 17.73 7.57 10.27
N TRP A 205 16.47 7.14 10.42
CA TRP A 205 15.53 7.02 9.30
C TRP A 205 15.17 8.37 8.67
N TRP A 206 15.02 9.42 9.49
CA TRP A 206 14.80 10.76 8.97
C TRP A 206 15.98 11.27 8.14
N LEU A 207 17.22 11.04 8.59
CA LEU A 207 18.42 11.38 7.83
C LEU A 207 18.54 10.53 6.56
N PHE A 208 18.18 9.25 6.62
CA PHE A 208 18.09 8.38 5.45
C PHE A 208 17.11 8.98 4.41
N ASP A 209 15.89 9.32 4.80
CA ASP A 209 14.89 9.91 3.90
C ASP A 209 15.33 11.26 3.30
N MET A 210 16.19 12.02 3.98
CA MET A 210 16.76 13.27 3.45
C MET A 210 17.87 13.07 2.42
N THR A 211 18.49 11.89 2.39
CA THR A 211 19.71 11.63 1.60
C THR A 211 19.48 10.61 0.49
N ALA A 212 18.54 9.69 0.65
CA ALA A 212 18.15 8.72 -0.36
C ALA A 212 17.27 9.38 -1.44
N ASP A 213 17.34 8.88 -2.67
CA ASP A 213 16.35 9.22 -3.69
C ASP A 213 14.98 8.66 -3.22
N PRO A 214 13.93 9.50 -3.14
CA PRO A 214 12.66 9.11 -2.55
C PRO A 214 11.87 8.09 -3.38
N LEU A 215 12.28 7.83 -4.63
CA LEU A 215 11.64 6.89 -5.53
C LEU A 215 12.41 5.56 -5.62
N THR A 216 13.74 5.57 -5.56
CA THR A 216 14.55 4.34 -5.60
C THR A 216 14.93 3.79 -4.23
N TYR A 217 14.98 4.64 -3.19
CA TYR A 217 15.51 4.33 -1.86
C TYR A 217 16.96 3.77 -1.87
N ASP A 218 17.75 4.08 -2.91
CA ASP A 218 19.14 3.64 -3.03
C ASP A 218 20.12 4.71 -2.48
N PHE A 219 21.23 4.25 -1.91
CA PHE A 219 22.38 5.06 -1.50
C PHE A 219 23.31 5.41 -2.68
N SER A 220 23.19 4.69 -3.80
CA SER A 220 24.19 4.66 -4.86
C SER A 220 23.93 5.68 -5.96
N PRO A 221 24.90 6.54 -6.29
CA PRO A 221 24.90 7.27 -7.56
C PRO A 221 25.02 6.32 -8.77
N PRO A 222 24.58 6.76 -9.96
CA PRO A 222 24.29 8.14 -10.30
C PRO A 222 22.86 8.55 -9.92
N GLY A 223 22.71 9.86 -9.67
CA GLY A 223 21.43 10.52 -9.44
C GLY A 223 20.42 10.31 -10.58
N PRO A 224 19.28 11.00 -10.55
CA PRO A 224 18.00 10.50 -11.04
C PRO A 224 18.01 10.23 -12.55
N GLN A 225 18.35 9.01 -12.97
CA GLN A 225 18.27 8.57 -14.37
C GLN A 225 16.87 8.82 -14.95
N HIS A 226 15.87 8.78 -14.06
CA HIS A 226 14.48 9.11 -14.35
C HIS A 226 14.23 10.58 -14.72
N VAL A 227 14.97 11.55 -14.17
CA VAL A 227 14.82 12.98 -14.51
C VAL A 227 15.23 13.26 -15.95
N ALA A 228 16.28 12.62 -16.46
CA ALA A 228 16.70 12.80 -17.85
C ALA A 228 15.62 12.27 -18.83
N VAL A 229 15.04 11.11 -18.53
CA VAL A 229 13.94 10.52 -19.30
C VAL A 229 12.68 11.39 -19.19
N ALA A 230 12.31 11.84 -17.99
CA ALA A 230 11.17 12.73 -17.77
C ALA A 230 11.32 14.07 -18.50
N SER A 231 12.52 14.65 -18.45
CA SER A 231 12.85 15.90 -19.17
C SER A 231 12.77 15.71 -20.68
N TYR A 232 13.26 14.58 -21.19
CA TYR A 232 13.12 14.25 -22.62
C TYR A 232 11.64 14.15 -23.01
N ILE A 233 10.83 13.43 -22.22
CA ILE A 233 9.39 13.32 -22.48
C ILE A 233 8.76 14.72 -22.52
N ALA A 234 9.01 15.55 -21.51
CA ALA A 234 8.44 16.88 -21.40
C ALA A 234 8.85 17.79 -22.56
N ALA A 235 10.09 17.68 -23.04
CA ALA A 235 10.61 18.49 -24.14
C ALA A 235 10.09 18.05 -25.54
N HIS A 236 9.62 16.81 -25.68
CA HIS A 236 9.21 16.23 -26.97
C HIS A 236 7.70 15.92 -27.05
N THR A 237 6.91 16.45 -26.13
CA THR A 237 5.45 16.28 -26.10
C THR A 237 4.76 17.56 -25.64
N SER A 238 3.53 17.79 -26.12
CA SER A 238 2.62 18.81 -25.59
C SER A 238 2.05 18.38 -24.23
N PRO A 239 1.69 19.32 -23.32
CA PRO A 239 0.99 18.98 -22.07
C PRO A 239 -0.32 18.19 -22.24
N SER A 240 -0.97 18.29 -23.41
CA SER A 240 -2.17 17.53 -23.75
C SER A 240 -1.88 16.10 -24.22
N ASP A 241 -0.64 15.80 -24.56
CA ASP A 241 -0.25 14.51 -25.11
C ASP A 241 -0.22 13.45 -24.02
N ARG A 242 -0.43 12.21 -24.45
CA ARG A 242 -0.35 11.03 -23.59
C ARG A 242 0.91 10.24 -23.88
N VAL A 243 1.45 9.63 -22.84
CA VAL A 243 2.59 8.73 -22.94
C VAL A 243 2.24 7.37 -22.38
N PHE A 244 2.98 6.35 -22.79
CA PHE A 244 2.85 5.00 -22.26
C PHE A 244 4.20 4.50 -21.76
N VAL A 245 4.27 4.12 -20.49
CA VAL A 245 5.46 3.55 -19.86
C VAL A 245 5.29 2.03 -19.78
N TRP A 246 6.14 1.32 -20.50
CA TRP A 246 6.32 -0.13 -20.36
C TRP A 246 7.39 -0.37 -19.28
N GLY A 247 6.93 -0.62 -18.06
CA GLY A 247 7.79 -0.68 -16.87
C GLY A 247 7.01 -0.65 -15.56
N ASP A 248 7.74 -0.86 -14.46
CA ASP A 248 7.30 -0.52 -13.10
C ASP A 248 7.88 0.84 -12.67
N TRP A 249 7.58 1.89 -13.45
CA TRP A 249 8.02 3.25 -13.15
C TRP A 249 6.95 4.31 -13.47
N PRO A 250 5.80 4.31 -12.77
CA PRO A 250 4.73 5.29 -12.98
C PRO A 250 5.14 6.73 -12.63
N ALA A 251 6.24 6.93 -11.88
CA ALA A 251 6.71 8.25 -11.51
C ALA A 251 7.02 9.14 -12.72
N LEU A 252 7.41 8.55 -13.86
CA LEU A 252 7.67 9.29 -15.11
C LEU A 252 6.45 10.11 -15.56
N TYR A 253 5.22 9.67 -15.31
CA TYR A 253 4.02 10.45 -15.66
C TYR A 253 3.93 11.75 -14.86
N VAL A 254 4.28 11.69 -13.56
CA VAL A 254 4.24 12.85 -12.67
C VAL A 254 5.43 13.76 -12.96
N GLU A 255 6.63 13.20 -13.10
CA GLU A 255 7.86 13.96 -13.33
C GLU A 255 7.89 14.66 -14.69
N SER A 256 7.27 14.06 -15.71
CA SER A 256 7.13 14.69 -17.03
C SER A 256 5.86 15.54 -17.18
N ASP A 257 4.98 15.56 -16.17
CA ASP A 257 3.66 16.19 -16.23
C ASP A 257 2.86 15.72 -17.47
N ARG A 258 2.76 14.40 -17.68
CA ARG A 258 2.04 13.79 -18.80
C ARG A 258 1.01 12.77 -18.36
N ALA A 259 -0.14 12.81 -19.03
CA ALA A 259 -1.21 11.86 -18.82
C ALA A 259 -0.85 10.48 -19.36
N MET A 260 -1.33 9.43 -18.68
CA MET A 260 -1.17 8.05 -19.12
C MET A 260 -2.03 7.77 -20.36
N ALA A 261 -1.51 7.01 -21.31
CA ALA A 261 -2.26 6.49 -22.45
C ALA A 261 -3.12 5.27 -22.11
N SER A 262 -2.89 4.64 -20.95
CA SER A 262 -3.67 3.49 -20.50
C SER A 262 -4.14 3.64 -19.06
N ARG A 263 -5.14 2.85 -18.67
CA ARG A 263 -5.58 2.70 -17.27
C ARG A 263 -4.55 2.01 -16.37
N PHE A 264 -3.52 1.40 -16.95
CA PHE A 264 -2.46 0.69 -16.24
C PHE A 264 -1.26 1.62 -16.07
N PRO A 265 -0.98 2.12 -14.84
CA PRO A 265 0.14 3.03 -14.61
C PRO A 265 1.51 2.33 -14.68
N GLY A 266 1.53 1.00 -14.67
CA GLY A 266 2.75 0.19 -14.75
C GLY A 266 2.40 -1.30 -14.71
N PHE A 267 3.37 -2.13 -15.07
CA PHE A 267 3.23 -3.59 -15.18
C PHE A 267 4.20 -4.31 -14.24
N LEU A 268 3.86 -5.56 -13.87
CA LEU A 268 4.65 -6.50 -13.08
C LEU A 268 4.97 -6.07 -11.63
N ARG A 269 4.08 -5.28 -11.01
CA ARG A 269 4.24 -4.70 -9.67
C ARG A 269 4.21 -5.67 -8.48
N GLY A 270 4.20 -6.98 -8.73
CA GLY A 270 3.95 -8.00 -7.71
C GLY A 270 4.87 -9.22 -7.76
N PHE A 271 5.94 -9.18 -8.56
CA PHE A 271 6.95 -10.23 -8.60
C PHE A 271 8.07 -9.99 -7.62
N ASP A 272 8.74 -11.09 -7.25
CA ASP A 272 10.09 -10.98 -6.74
C ASP A 272 10.95 -10.41 -7.88
N ARG A 273 11.50 -9.21 -7.64
CA ARG A 273 12.25 -8.45 -8.63
C ARG A 273 13.41 -9.32 -9.16
N GLY A 274 13.56 -9.39 -10.49
CA GLY A 274 14.59 -10.23 -11.11
C GLY A 274 14.34 -11.75 -11.09
N SER A 275 13.18 -12.25 -10.64
CA SER A 275 12.98 -13.70 -10.37
C SER A 275 12.98 -14.64 -11.58
N SER A 276 13.10 -14.13 -12.82
CA SER A 276 12.98 -14.90 -14.08
C SER A 276 11.66 -15.67 -14.27
N LEU A 277 10.75 -15.59 -13.29
CA LEU A 277 9.48 -16.30 -13.30
C LEU A 277 8.52 -15.66 -14.31
N PRO A 278 7.70 -16.47 -15.00
CA PRO A 278 6.65 -15.95 -15.87
C PRO A 278 5.72 -15.00 -15.10
N PRO A 279 5.24 -13.93 -15.75
CA PRO A 279 4.27 -13.04 -15.15
C PRO A 279 2.97 -13.72 -14.70
N ASN A 280 2.85 -14.04 -13.41
CA ASN A 280 1.62 -14.38 -12.71
C ASN A 280 1.19 -13.33 -11.65
N ASN A 281 0.82 -12.11 -12.08
CA ASN A 281 0.37 -11.04 -11.19
C ASN A 281 -0.91 -10.39 -11.74
N TRP A 282 -1.54 -9.56 -10.92
CA TRP A 282 -2.81 -8.90 -11.26
C TRP A 282 -2.73 -8.03 -12.52
N ASP A 283 -1.57 -7.44 -12.80
CA ASP A 283 -1.32 -6.59 -13.96
C ASP A 283 -0.82 -7.37 -15.19
N THR A 284 -0.85 -8.71 -15.15
CA THR A 284 -0.60 -9.58 -16.31
C THR A 284 -1.62 -10.68 -16.50
N SER A 285 -2.79 -10.57 -15.87
CA SER A 285 -3.88 -11.50 -16.13
C SER A 285 -4.36 -11.38 -17.59
N PRO A 286 -4.93 -12.46 -18.19
CA PRO A 286 -5.26 -12.48 -19.61
C PRO A 286 -6.18 -11.34 -20.08
N ASP A 287 -7.04 -10.83 -19.21
CA ASP A 287 -7.94 -9.70 -19.46
C ASP A 287 -7.26 -8.32 -19.48
N VAL A 288 -6.00 -8.21 -19.04
CA VAL A 288 -5.23 -6.96 -19.14
C VAL A 288 -4.93 -6.61 -20.60
N TRP A 289 -4.55 -7.60 -21.43
CA TRP A 289 -4.08 -7.34 -22.79
C TRP A 289 -5.16 -6.72 -23.69
N PRO A 290 -6.40 -7.26 -23.76
CA PRO A 290 -7.46 -6.62 -24.54
C PRO A 290 -7.82 -5.22 -24.05
N LEU A 291 -7.72 -4.96 -22.74
CA LEU A 291 -7.98 -3.64 -22.17
C LEU A 291 -6.86 -2.64 -22.50
N LEU A 292 -5.61 -3.10 -22.48
CA LEU A 292 -4.46 -2.30 -22.89
C LEU A 292 -4.57 -1.93 -24.38
N GLU A 293 -4.87 -2.90 -25.24
CA GLU A 293 -5.07 -2.67 -26.68
C GLU A 293 -6.19 -1.66 -26.93
N ALA A 294 -7.33 -1.79 -26.24
CA ALA A 294 -8.44 -0.86 -26.35
C ALA A 294 -8.05 0.56 -25.89
N ASP A 295 -7.32 0.69 -24.78
CA ASP A 295 -6.87 1.97 -24.26
C ASP A 295 -5.88 2.67 -25.19
N LEU A 296 -4.87 1.95 -25.70
CA LEU A 296 -3.87 2.48 -26.63
C LEU A 296 -4.47 2.77 -28.02
N GLY A 297 -5.50 2.04 -28.43
CA GLY A 297 -6.25 2.33 -29.64
C GLY A 297 -7.08 3.61 -29.52
N ALA A 298 -7.75 3.81 -28.37
CA ALA A 298 -8.54 5.02 -28.12
C ALA A 298 -7.68 6.25 -27.81
N ASN A 299 -6.53 6.05 -27.17
CA ASN A 299 -5.60 7.09 -26.73
C ASN A 299 -4.18 6.76 -27.20
N PRO A 300 -3.88 6.87 -28.51
CA PRO A 300 -2.57 6.53 -29.03
C PRO A 300 -1.49 7.43 -28.38
N PRO A 301 -0.51 6.85 -27.66
CA PRO A 301 0.55 7.64 -27.03
C PRO A 301 1.41 8.33 -28.10
N VAL A 302 1.88 9.55 -27.80
CA VAL A 302 2.89 10.21 -28.65
C VAL A 302 4.24 9.53 -28.45
N LEU A 303 4.54 9.13 -27.20
CA LEU A 303 5.74 8.40 -26.84
C LEU A 303 5.42 7.10 -26.08
N ILE A 304 6.11 6.03 -26.46
CA ILE A 304 6.20 4.79 -25.69
C ILE A 304 7.60 4.70 -25.09
N VAL A 305 7.66 4.51 -23.77
CA VAL A 305 8.88 4.52 -22.96
C VAL A 305 9.13 3.11 -22.43
N ASP A 306 10.16 2.45 -22.93
CA ASP A 306 10.53 1.08 -22.57
C ASP A 306 11.66 1.08 -21.55
N THR A 307 11.29 0.87 -20.29
CA THR A 307 12.26 0.82 -19.18
C THR A 307 12.89 -0.56 -19.01
N SER A 308 12.39 -1.60 -19.70
CA SER A 308 12.98 -2.96 -19.64
C SER A 308 14.39 -2.98 -20.21
N ALA A 309 14.66 -2.15 -21.22
CA ALA A 309 15.99 -2.04 -21.81
C ALA A 309 17.06 -1.46 -20.86
N ALA A 310 16.63 -0.70 -19.85
CA ALA A 310 17.50 -0.06 -18.85
C ALA A 310 17.56 -0.83 -17.52
N ASP A 311 16.86 -1.95 -17.41
CA ASP A 311 16.72 -2.73 -16.17
C ASP A 311 16.18 -1.96 -14.97
N TRP A 312 15.37 -0.93 -15.20
CA TRP A 312 14.79 -0.16 -14.10
C TRP A 312 13.84 -1.03 -13.28
N SER A 313 14.05 -1.09 -11.96
CA SER A 313 13.30 -1.98 -11.05
C SER A 313 13.41 -3.47 -11.43
N ASP A 314 14.59 -3.92 -11.91
CA ASP A 314 14.89 -5.30 -12.31
C ASP A 314 13.98 -5.80 -13.46
N PHE A 315 13.58 -4.88 -14.34
CA PHE A 315 12.58 -5.11 -15.38
C PHE A 315 13.16 -5.66 -16.69
N SER A 316 14.48 -5.84 -16.80
CA SER A 316 15.14 -6.42 -17.99
C SER A 316 14.70 -7.85 -18.31
N MET A 317 14.20 -8.58 -17.32
CA MET A 317 13.64 -9.94 -17.48
C MET A 317 12.35 -9.96 -18.30
N TYR A 318 11.75 -8.79 -18.56
CA TYR A 318 10.45 -8.63 -19.21
C TYR A 318 10.51 -7.73 -20.44
N PRO A 319 11.33 -8.08 -21.45
CA PRO A 319 11.48 -7.26 -22.63
C PRO A 319 10.16 -7.21 -23.41
N MET A 320 9.81 -6.03 -23.93
CA MET A 320 8.56 -5.77 -24.64
C MET A 320 8.26 -6.80 -25.75
N LYS A 321 9.30 -7.29 -26.43
CA LYS A 321 9.20 -8.32 -27.49
C LYS A 321 8.51 -9.63 -27.07
N ASN A 322 8.50 -9.93 -25.77
CA ASN A 322 7.86 -11.13 -25.23
C ASN A 322 6.35 -10.95 -25.02
N TYR A 323 5.80 -9.76 -25.32
CA TYR A 323 4.40 -9.41 -25.13
C TYR A 323 3.78 -9.03 -26.48
N PRO A 324 3.26 -10.01 -27.24
CA PRO A 324 2.86 -9.81 -28.64
C PRO A 324 1.84 -8.69 -28.86
N ALA A 325 0.90 -8.51 -27.93
CA ALA A 325 -0.09 -7.43 -27.96
C ALA A 325 0.57 -6.04 -28.04
N LEU A 326 1.49 -5.76 -27.11
CA LEU A 326 2.22 -4.50 -27.09
C LEU A 326 3.27 -4.41 -28.20
N TYR A 327 4.03 -5.49 -28.41
CA TYR A 327 5.07 -5.53 -29.43
C TYR A 327 4.50 -5.29 -30.83
N GLY A 328 3.33 -5.84 -31.16
CA GLY A 328 2.65 -5.58 -32.43
C GLY A 328 2.33 -4.11 -32.62
N ILE A 329 1.80 -3.44 -31.60
CA ILE A 329 1.51 -2.00 -31.65
C ILE A 329 2.78 -1.19 -31.94
N VAL A 330 3.87 -1.48 -31.23
CA VAL A 330 5.14 -0.75 -31.37
C VAL A 330 5.81 -1.04 -32.71
N ALA A 331 5.90 -2.30 -33.10
CA ALA A 331 6.61 -2.72 -34.31
C ALA A 331 5.98 -2.18 -35.61
N PHE A 332 4.66 -1.99 -35.65
CA PHE A 332 3.96 -1.49 -36.83
C PHE A 332 3.61 0.00 -36.76
N GLY A 333 3.38 0.52 -35.55
CA GLY A 333 2.86 1.88 -35.35
C GLY A 333 3.88 2.91 -34.87
N TYR A 334 5.09 2.49 -34.49
CA TYR A 334 6.09 3.34 -33.85
C TYR A 334 7.50 3.08 -34.40
N HIS A 335 8.40 4.04 -34.20
CA HIS A 335 9.82 3.91 -34.48
C HIS A 335 10.64 4.46 -33.31
N ARG A 336 11.83 3.89 -33.09
CA ARG A 336 12.74 4.35 -32.04
C ARG A 336 13.24 5.75 -32.38
N VAL A 337 13.13 6.67 -31.42
CA VAL A 337 13.59 8.07 -31.55
C VAL A 337 14.76 8.41 -30.65
N ALA A 338 14.90 7.73 -29.50
CA ALA A 338 15.98 8.00 -28.56
C ALA A 338 16.30 6.79 -27.68
N THR A 339 17.48 6.86 -27.05
CA THR A 339 17.82 6.07 -25.86
C THR A 339 18.44 6.98 -24.84
N ILE A 340 17.81 7.09 -23.68
CA ILE A 340 18.18 8.00 -22.59
C ILE A 340 18.44 7.13 -21.36
N GLU A 341 19.67 7.13 -20.84
CA GLU A 341 20.03 6.29 -19.69
C GLU A 341 19.63 4.80 -19.85
N GLY A 342 19.82 4.26 -21.05
CA GLY A 342 19.41 2.88 -21.40
C GLY A 342 17.92 2.69 -21.70
N VAL A 343 17.05 3.64 -21.34
CA VAL A 343 15.61 3.59 -21.63
C VAL A 343 15.39 3.87 -23.11
N VAL A 344 14.66 2.99 -23.80
CA VAL A 344 14.36 3.15 -25.23
C VAL A 344 13.04 3.88 -25.40
N ILE A 345 13.04 4.93 -26.22
CA ILE A 345 11.86 5.75 -26.47
C ILE A 345 11.45 5.61 -27.93
N TYR A 346 10.16 5.33 -28.15
CA TYR A 346 9.53 5.19 -29.45
C TYR A 346 8.51 6.29 -29.67
N ALA A 347 8.49 6.87 -30.87
CA ALA A 347 7.48 7.83 -31.30
C ALA A 347 6.60 7.22 -32.40
N ARG A 348 5.38 7.72 -32.52
CA ARG A 348 4.42 7.23 -33.51
C ARG A 348 4.94 7.45 -34.94
N ASN A 349 4.67 6.50 -35.82
CA ASN A 349 4.88 6.66 -37.25
C ASN A 349 3.95 7.75 -37.79
N GLY A 350 4.47 8.61 -38.66
CA GLY A 350 3.74 9.72 -39.28
C GLY A 350 2.69 9.29 -40.28
#